data_AF-A0A540WYM6-F1
#
_entry.id   AF-A0A540WYM6-F1
#
_cell.length_a   1.000
_cell.length_b   1.000
_cell.length_c   1.000
_cell.angle_alpha   90.00
_cell.angle_beta   90.00
_cell.angle_gamma   90.00
#
_symmetry.space_group_name_H-M   'P 1'
#
loop_
_entity.id
_entity.type
_entity.pdbx_description
1 polymer ?
#
loop_
_entity_poly.entity_id
_entity_poly.type
_entity_poly.pdbx_seq_one_letter_code
_entity_poly.pdbx_strand_id
1 'polypeptide(L)'
;MTLMGHTFRQTLHLARHLSTNAGGESEYSEPEPHRCRCEGDTKRLVTADGSERVSEFLVFTSVAVRTEDRVYPPDADPDDDSAGREPLRVIARRGLSGAVDHYEVYL
;
A
#
# COMPACT_ATOMS: atom_id res chain seq x y z
N MET A 1 11.65 -21.90 2.00
CA MET A 1 10.43 -21.51 2.74
C MET A 1 9.32 -21.30 1.74
N THR A 2 8.43 -22.27 1.62
CA THR A 2 7.33 -22.26 0.64
C THR A 2 6.14 -21.54 1.28
N LEU A 3 6.18 -20.21 1.33
CA LEU A 3 5.06 -19.42 1.83
C LEU A 3 3.99 -19.33 0.71
N MET A 4 3.23 -20.41 0.60
CA MET A 4 1.85 -20.51 0.10
C MET A 4 1.39 -19.44 -0.90
N GLY A 5 1.66 -19.63 -2.19
CA GLY A 5 1.04 -18.82 -3.26
C GLY A 5 -0.50 -18.88 -3.29
N HIS A 6 -1.11 -19.81 -2.56
CA HIS A 6 -2.56 -19.99 -2.41
C HIS A 6 -3.23 -18.96 -1.49
N THR A 7 -2.46 -18.23 -0.68
CA THR A 7 -3.00 -17.22 0.25
C THR A 7 -3.03 -15.81 -0.33
N PHE A 8 -2.18 -15.51 -1.32
CA PHE A 8 -2.22 -14.22 -2.03
C PHE A 8 -3.34 -14.21 -3.06
N ARG A 9 -4.50 -13.70 -2.66
CA ARG A 9 -5.72 -13.68 -3.49
C ARG A 9 -5.97 -12.35 -4.18
N GLN A 10 -5.35 -11.28 -3.70
CA GLN A 10 -5.56 -9.91 -4.16
C GLN A 10 -4.35 -9.40 -4.93
N THR A 11 -4.51 -8.25 -5.56
CA THR A 11 -3.43 -7.56 -6.28
C THR A 11 -3.28 -6.16 -5.73
N LEU A 12 -2.06 -5.80 -5.29
CA LEU A 12 -1.67 -4.42 -5.04
C LEU A 12 -0.93 -3.89 -6.27
N HIS A 13 -0.99 -2.59 -6.50
CA HIS A 13 -0.14 -1.92 -7.49
C HIS A 13 0.96 -1.13 -6.78
N LEU A 14 2.18 -1.22 -7.28
CA LEU A 14 3.36 -0.55 -6.73
C LEU A 14 4.02 0.30 -7.80
N ALA A 15 4.12 1.60 -7.55
CA ALA A 15 4.92 2.50 -8.37
C ALA A 15 6.18 2.90 -7.58
N ARG A 16 7.35 2.62 -8.16
CA ARG A 16 8.64 2.88 -7.53
C ARG A 16 8.99 4.34 -7.62
N HIS A 17 9.52 4.89 -6.53
CA HIS A 17 10.17 6.21 -6.60
C HIS A 17 11.39 6.14 -7.51
N LEU A 18 11.49 7.07 -8.47
CA LEU A 18 12.59 7.15 -9.42
C LEU A 18 13.51 8.32 -9.09
N SER A 19 12.93 9.50 -8.89
CA SER A 19 13.68 10.73 -8.65
C SER A 19 12.83 11.77 -7.93
N THR A 20 13.48 12.76 -7.32
CA THR A 20 12.82 13.98 -6.84
C THR A 20 13.54 15.17 -7.47
N ASN A 21 12.79 16.03 -8.14
CA ASN A 21 13.35 17.21 -8.78
C ASN A 21 13.66 18.31 -7.76
N ALA A 22 14.34 19.38 -8.19
CA ALA A 22 14.71 20.50 -7.31
C ALA A 22 13.50 21.26 -6.73
N GLY A 23 12.30 21.09 -7.31
CA GLY A 23 11.04 21.63 -6.81
C GLY A 23 10.35 20.75 -5.76
N GLY A 24 10.91 19.58 -5.45
CA GLY A 24 10.32 18.62 -4.51
C GLY A 24 9.26 17.71 -5.12
N GLU A 25 9.03 17.78 -6.44
CA GLU A 25 8.13 16.87 -7.12
C GLU A 25 8.83 15.53 -7.34
N SER A 26 8.13 14.45 -7.01
CA SER A 26 8.66 13.10 -7.13
C SER A 26 8.13 12.43 -8.39
N GLU A 27 9.04 11.79 -9.11
CA GLU A 27 8.78 11.00 -10.30
C GLU A 27 8.70 9.52 -9.92
N TYR A 28 7.75 8.81 -10.51
CA TYR A 28 7.45 7.41 -10.20
C TYR A 28 7.39 6.56 -11.46
N SER A 29 7.68 5.27 -11.33
CA SER A 29 7.47 4.30 -12.41
C SER A 29 5.98 4.11 -12.70
N GLU A 30 5.68 3.50 -13.85
CA GLU A 30 4.35 2.93 -14.07
C GLU A 30 4.03 1.92 -12.94
N PRO A 31 2.77 1.87 -12.44
CA PRO A 31 2.38 0.94 -11.39
C PRO A 31 2.45 -0.51 -11.86
N GLU A 32 3.19 -1.34 -11.13
CA GLU A 32 3.30 -2.77 -11.42
C GLU A 32 2.40 -3.61 -10.49
N PRO A 33 1.67 -4.61 -11.01
CA PRO A 33 0.81 -5.46 -10.20
C PRO A 33 1.61 -6.52 -9.44
N HIS A 34 1.33 -6.67 -8.14
CA HIS A 34 1.92 -7.69 -7.29
C HIS A 34 0.85 -8.43 -6.48
N ARG A 35 1.00 -9.76 -6.39
CA ARG A 35 0.10 -10.60 -5.60
C ARG A 35 0.30 -10.31 -4.11
N CYS A 36 -0.81 -10.13 -3.40
CA CYS A 36 -0.81 -9.89 -1.97
C CYS A 36 -1.98 -10.60 -1.27
N ARG A 37 -1.90 -10.64 0.06
CA ARG A 37 -3.01 -10.99 0.95
C ARG A 37 -3.22 -9.83 1.90
N CYS A 38 -4.46 -9.38 2.04
CA CYS A 38 -4.78 -8.39 3.06
C CYS A 38 -5.56 -9.02 4.21
N GLU A 39 -5.18 -8.63 5.42
CA GLU A 39 -5.84 -9.04 6.67
C GLU A 39 -6.07 -7.77 7.49
N GLY A 40 -7.26 -7.57 8.02
CA GLY A 40 -7.54 -6.39 8.82
C GLY A 40 -8.93 -6.43 9.41
N ASP A 41 -9.04 -5.93 10.64
CA ASP A 41 -10.32 -5.60 11.22
C ASP A 41 -10.79 -4.33 10.53
N THR A 42 -11.72 -4.47 9.59
CA THR A 42 -12.24 -3.33 8.84
C THR A 42 -13.05 -2.50 9.84
N LYS A 43 -12.41 -1.55 10.51
CA LYS A 43 -13.13 -0.54 11.28
C LYS A 43 -13.85 0.33 10.25
N ARG A 44 -15.10 -0.03 10.00
CA ARG A 44 -15.99 0.64 9.07
C ARG A 44 -16.25 2.04 9.63
N LEU A 45 -15.50 3.02 9.15
CA LEU A 45 -15.79 4.41 9.43
C LEU A 45 -16.91 4.81 8.50
N VAL A 46 -18.11 4.95 9.06
CA VAL A 46 -19.24 5.57 8.36
C VAL A 46 -19.06 7.07 8.52
N THR A 47 -18.69 7.75 7.44
CA THR A 47 -18.59 9.21 7.43
C THR A 47 -19.98 9.83 7.52
N ALA A 48 -20.07 11.13 7.82
CA ALA A 48 -21.35 11.81 8.02
C ALA A 48 -22.27 11.79 6.77
N ASP A 49 -21.70 11.57 5.59
CA ASP A 49 -22.39 11.39 4.30
C ASP A 49 -22.79 9.93 4.02
N GLY A 50 -22.53 9.01 4.96
CA GLY A 50 -22.86 7.59 4.84
C GLY A 50 -21.82 6.77 4.07
N SER A 51 -20.72 7.36 3.60
CA SER A 51 -19.68 6.61 2.91
C SER A 51 -18.89 5.72 3.87
N GLU A 52 -18.48 4.55 3.38
CA GLU A 52 -17.72 3.59 4.17
C GLU A 52 -16.24 3.68 3.83
N ARG A 53 -15.41 3.89 4.86
CA ARG A 53 -13.95 3.94 4.72
C ARG A 53 -13.31 2.84 5.56
N VAL A 54 -12.30 2.19 4.99
CA VAL A 54 -11.40 1.26 5.69
C VAL A 54 -10.41 2.11 6.47
N SER A 55 -10.35 1.97 7.80
CA SER A 55 -9.39 2.76 8.60
C SER A 55 -7.97 2.18 8.56
N GLU A 56 -7.83 0.86 8.64
CA GLU A 56 -6.53 0.17 8.82
C GLU A 56 -6.61 -1.26 8.25
N PHE A 57 -5.51 -1.73 7.65
CA PHE A 57 -5.35 -3.12 7.23
C PHE A 57 -3.87 -3.49 7.11
N LEU A 58 -3.55 -4.77 7.19
CA LEU A 58 -2.24 -5.36 6.97
C LEU A 58 -2.17 -5.97 5.58
N VAL A 59 -1.05 -5.75 4.88
CA VAL A 59 -0.77 -6.33 3.56
C VAL A 59 0.44 -7.24 3.66
N PHE A 60 0.25 -8.50 3.26
CA PHE A 60 1.33 -9.47 3.08
C PHE A 60 1.66 -9.56 1.59
N THR A 61 2.91 -9.33 1.23
CA THR A 61 3.41 -9.44 -0.14
C THR A 61 4.84 -9.99 -0.15
N SER A 62 5.25 -10.61 -1.27
CA SER A 62 6.63 -11.06 -1.47
C SER A 62 7.54 -9.96 -2.04
N VAL A 63 6.98 -8.82 -2.45
CA VAL A 63 7.76 -7.69 -2.95
C VAL A 63 8.21 -6.79 -1.80
N ALA A 64 9.46 -6.37 -1.80
CA ALA A 64 9.93 -5.37 -0.85
C ALA A 64 9.35 -4.00 -1.21
N VAL A 65 8.73 -3.33 -0.24
CA VAL A 65 8.20 -1.97 -0.35
C VAL A 65 9.16 -1.00 0.36
N ARG A 66 9.32 0.21 -0.15
CA ARG A 66 10.13 1.28 0.45
C ARG A 66 9.24 2.44 0.89
N THR A 67 9.75 3.28 1.79
CA THR A 67 9.04 4.44 2.34
C THR A 67 8.70 5.50 1.30
N GLU A 68 9.46 5.54 0.20
CA GLU A 68 9.30 6.50 -0.88
C GLU A 68 8.36 5.99 -1.98
N ASP A 69 8.08 4.68 -2.00
CA ASP A 69 7.23 4.07 -3.02
C ASP A 69 5.77 4.48 -2.86
N ARG A 70 5.02 4.48 -3.97
CA ARG A 70 3.57 4.60 -3.96
C ARG A 70 2.93 3.23 -4.00
N VAL A 71 2.15 2.92 -2.96
CA VAL A 71 1.38 1.69 -2.86
C VAL A 71 -0.09 2.01 -3.03
N TYR A 72 -0.71 1.40 -4.04
CA TYR A 72 -2.14 1.50 -4.23
C TYR A 72 -2.83 0.41 -3.42
N PRO A 73 -4.02 0.70 -2.86
CA PRO A 73 -4.78 -0.31 -2.13
C PRO A 73 -5.04 -1.56 -2.97
N PRO A 74 -5.18 -2.72 -2.32
CA PRO A 74 -5.53 -3.95 -3.00
C PRO A 74 -6.80 -3.79 -3.82
N ASP A 75 -6.77 -4.30 -5.04
CA ASP A 75 -7.86 -4.29 -6.01
C ASP A 75 -8.31 -2.87 -6.44
N ALA A 76 -7.53 -1.83 -6.12
CA ALA A 76 -7.71 -0.48 -6.66
C ALA A 76 -7.23 -0.40 -8.11
N ASP A 77 -7.98 0.36 -8.91
CA ASP A 77 -7.61 0.73 -10.27
C ASP A 77 -6.65 1.94 -10.21
N PRO A 78 -5.39 1.83 -10.68
CA PRO A 78 -4.45 2.94 -10.68
C PRO A 78 -4.81 4.03 -11.72
N ASP A 79 -5.66 3.73 -12.70
CA ASP A 79 -6.06 4.66 -13.78
C ASP A 79 -7.38 5.41 -13.46
N ASP A 80 -8.08 5.03 -12.39
CA ASP A 80 -9.29 5.71 -11.96
C ASP A 80 -8.94 6.90 -11.04
N ASP A 81 -8.81 8.10 -11.60
CA ASP A 81 -8.57 9.34 -10.84
C ASP A 81 -9.71 9.70 -9.87
N SER A 82 -10.90 9.09 -10.03
CA SER A 82 -12.10 9.38 -9.24
C SER A 82 -12.40 8.37 -8.12
N ALA A 83 -11.99 7.10 -8.28
CA ALA A 83 -11.95 6.08 -7.23
C ALA A 83 -10.54 5.86 -6.65
N GLY A 84 -9.55 6.57 -7.22
CA GLY A 84 -8.13 6.60 -6.90
C GLY A 84 -7.89 7.02 -5.48
N ARG A 85 -7.99 6.04 -4.58
CA ARG A 85 -7.49 6.15 -3.22
C ARG A 85 -6.04 6.63 -3.35
N GLU A 86 -5.76 7.79 -2.76
CA GLU A 86 -4.43 8.39 -2.75
C GLU A 86 -3.37 7.31 -2.45
N PRO A 87 -2.22 7.35 -3.13
CA PRO A 87 -1.18 6.37 -2.90
C PRO A 87 -0.83 6.40 -1.42
N LEU A 88 -0.92 5.23 -0.81
CA LEU A 88 -0.92 5.15 0.63
C LEU A 88 0.46 5.53 1.17
N ARG A 89 0.48 6.32 2.24
CA ARG A 89 1.74 6.70 2.89
C ARG A 89 2.34 5.50 3.60
N VAL A 90 3.51 5.08 3.15
CA VAL A 90 4.27 3.96 3.72
C VAL A 90 5.18 4.45 4.85
N ILE A 91 5.05 3.88 6.05
CA ILE A 91 5.90 4.18 7.21
C ILE A 91 6.60 2.91 7.66
N ALA A 92 7.93 2.92 7.72
CA ALA A 92 8.70 1.80 8.25
C ALA A 92 8.55 1.69 9.78
N ARG A 93 8.18 0.52 10.27
CA ARG A 93 8.16 0.20 11.70
C ARG A 93 9.35 -0.69 12.03
N ARG A 94 10.08 -0.27 13.04
CA ARG A 94 11.28 -0.97 13.49
C ARG A 94 10.94 -1.87 14.67
N GLY A 95 11.37 -3.12 14.61
CA GLY A 95 11.28 -4.05 15.71
C GLY A 95 12.24 -3.69 16.84
N LEU A 96 12.20 -4.47 17.92
CA LEU A 96 13.06 -4.28 19.11
C LEU A 96 14.57 -4.37 18.79
N SER A 97 14.94 -5.01 17.69
CA SER A 97 16.32 -5.08 17.17
C SER A 97 16.76 -3.84 16.38
N GLY A 98 15.86 -2.89 16.13
CA GLY A 98 16.11 -1.70 15.29
C GLY A 98 16.01 -1.97 13.77
N ALA A 99 15.88 -3.23 13.36
CA ALA A 99 15.60 -3.62 11.97
C ALA A 99 14.13 -3.33 11.59
N VAL A 100 13.87 -3.09 10.30
CA VAL A 100 12.49 -2.94 9.81
C VAL A 100 11.79 -4.30 9.93
N ASP A 101 10.67 -4.29 10.64
CA ASP A 101 9.84 -5.47 10.88
C ASP A 101 8.70 -5.53 9.86
N HIS A 102 7.97 -4.42 9.72
CA HIS A 102 6.90 -4.25 8.75
C HIS A 102 6.72 -2.78 8.38
N TYR A 103 5.85 -2.51 7.40
CA TYR A 103 5.49 -1.16 6.99
C TYR A 103 4.01 -0.93 7.29
N GLU A 104 3.69 0.19 7.91
CA GLU A 104 2.32 0.68 8.12
C GLU A 104 1.94 1.60 6.97
N VAL A 105 0.65 1.63 6.64
CA VAL A 105 0.16 2.25 5.40
C VAL A 105 -1.10 3.05 5.72
N TYR A 106 -1.10 4.36 5.42
CA TYR A 106 -2.18 5.30 5.79
C TYR A 106 -2.73 6.05 4.58
N LEU A 107 -4.03 6.41 4.64
CA LEU A 107 -4.60 7.48 3.81
C LEU A 107 -4.10 8.84 4.31
#